data_AF-A0AAD6I4V5-F1
#
_entry.id   AF-A0AAD6I4V5-F1
#
_cell.length_a   1.000
_cell.length_b   1.000
_cell.length_c   1.000
_cell.angle_alpha   90.00
_cell.angle_beta   90.00
_cell.angle_gamma   90.00
#
_symmetry.space_group_name_H-M   'P 1'
#
loop_
_entity.id
_entity.type
_entity.pdbx_description
1 polymer ?
#
loop_
_entity_poly.entity_id
_entity_poly.type
_entity_poly.pdbx_seq_one_letter_code
_entity_poly.pdbx_strand_id
1 'polypeptide(L)'
;MNVPPTNNTPVLGESLVRMGSIPHGTTINAQCLAPTSVFPGPPEIPPASLAVQPVGGGDAVPIGSLNASVFTDLRRPQDLSKFIAAGTITQDMLDDPNTVLRDAIEGQTILENTVFTVSTMPPPPVFGGGTANIVFLEGNPAATTPNANAVQINATFWIEKVQYELKVPIFKRGQAPMKISPASPAHKPAPVFLVRPPHDITAPKTINVTSIQIQYSEVVLLVFDQLIWPHISVSTLIPSGPVTVPDSVWK
;
A
#
# COMPACT_ATOMS: atom_id res chain seq x y z
N MET A 1 -9.87 -4.34 -10.16
CA MET A 1 -10.72 -4.47 -11.37
C MET A 1 -11.30 -3.12 -11.69
N ASN A 2 -11.26 -2.68 -12.95
CA ASN A 2 -11.94 -1.48 -13.41
C ASN A 2 -13.27 -1.91 -14.07
N VAL A 3 -14.37 -1.33 -13.62
CA VAL A 3 -15.72 -1.58 -14.13
C VAL A 3 -16.20 -0.33 -14.86
N PRO A 4 -16.55 -0.43 -16.16
CA PRO A 4 -16.98 0.73 -16.94
C PRO A 4 -18.30 1.30 -16.39
N PRO A 5 -18.61 2.58 -16.69
CA PRO A 5 -19.86 3.20 -16.27
C PRO A 5 -21.06 2.48 -16.87
N THR A 6 -22.16 2.45 -16.13
CA THR A 6 -23.45 1.90 -16.54
C THR A 6 -24.52 2.98 -16.51
N ASN A 7 -25.38 3.04 -17.54
CA ASN A 7 -26.42 4.06 -17.68
C ASN A 7 -27.86 3.51 -17.55
N ASN A 8 -28.00 2.24 -17.17
CA ASN A 8 -29.28 1.54 -17.09
C ASN A 8 -29.57 0.98 -15.69
N THR A 9 -28.88 -0.06 -15.25
CA THR A 9 -29.09 -0.73 -13.97
C THR A 9 -27.80 -1.42 -13.49
N PRO A 10 -27.16 -0.90 -12.43
CA PRO A 10 -27.39 0.43 -11.86
C PRO A 10 -27.02 1.56 -12.82
N VAL A 11 -27.49 2.77 -12.55
CA VAL A 11 -26.87 3.98 -13.11
C VAL A 11 -25.71 4.34 -12.20
N LEU A 12 -24.48 4.04 -12.62
CA LEU A 12 -23.28 4.26 -11.82
C LEU A 12 -22.13 4.71 -12.72
N GLY A 13 -21.30 5.61 -12.20
CA GLY A 13 -20.05 5.98 -12.86
C GLY A 13 -19.09 4.79 -12.98
N GLU A 14 -17.98 5.02 -13.66
CA GLU A 14 -16.85 4.09 -13.64
C GLU A 14 -16.48 3.77 -12.19
N SER A 15 -16.14 2.51 -11.92
CA SER A 15 -15.82 2.07 -10.56
C SER A 15 -14.61 1.16 -10.50
N LEU A 16 -13.94 1.17 -9.35
CA LEU A 16 -12.82 0.29 -9.05
C LEU A 16 -13.27 -0.71 -8.00
N VAL A 17 -12.93 -1.98 -8.21
CA VAL A 17 -13.30 -3.10 -7.36
C VAL A 17 -12.05 -3.88 -6.93
N ARG A 18 -11.97 -4.20 -5.65
CA ARG A 18 -11.01 -5.12 -5.04
C ARG A 18 -11.77 -6.26 -4.39
N MET A 19 -11.59 -7.46 -4.94
CA MET A 19 -12.05 -8.71 -4.35
C MET A 19 -10.84 -9.54 -3.95
N GLY A 20 -10.98 -10.34 -2.92
CA GLY A 20 -9.92 -11.23 -2.47
C GLY A 20 -10.27 -11.89 -1.15
N SER A 21 -9.35 -12.71 -0.67
CA SER A 21 -9.39 -13.25 0.68
C SER A 21 -8.27 -12.60 1.49
N ILE A 22 -8.62 -12.11 2.67
CA ILE A 22 -7.65 -11.61 3.67
C ILE A 22 -7.32 -12.75 4.65
N PRO A 23 -6.19 -12.66 5.38
CA PRO A 23 -5.81 -13.67 6.37
C PRO A 23 -6.94 -13.98 7.37
N HIS A 24 -6.85 -15.15 8.01
CA HIS A 24 -7.82 -15.68 8.97
C HIS A 24 -9.16 -16.21 8.39
N GLY A 25 -9.43 -16.00 7.10
CA GLY A 25 -10.57 -16.65 6.40
C GLY A 25 -11.75 -15.74 6.11
N THR A 26 -11.51 -14.47 5.81
CA THR A 26 -12.54 -13.55 5.31
C THR A 26 -12.36 -13.31 3.83
N THR A 27 -13.45 -13.41 3.06
CA THR A 27 -13.51 -12.93 1.67
C THR A 27 -14.13 -11.55 1.64
N ILE A 28 -13.66 -10.68 0.76
CA ILE A 28 -14.11 -9.30 0.68
C ILE A 28 -14.60 -8.94 -0.73
N ASN A 29 -15.50 -7.97 -0.78
CA ASN A 29 -15.84 -7.22 -1.97
C ASN A 29 -15.80 -5.71 -1.62
N ALA A 30 -14.72 -5.04 -2.00
CA ALA A 30 -14.51 -3.62 -1.75
C ALA A 30 -14.56 -2.82 -3.05
N GLN A 31 -15.10 -1.62 -3.02
CA GLN A 31 -15.29 -0.82 -4.23
C GLN A 31 -15.31 0.69 -3.98
N CYS A 32 -15.16 1.48 -5.04
CA CYS A 32 -15.33 2.94 -5.07
C CYS A 32 -15.70 3.41 -6.49
N LEU A 33 -16.10 4.66 -6.65
CA LEU A 33 -16.13 5.29 -7.98
C LEU A 33 -14.72 5.67 -8.42
N ALA A 34 -14.51 5.69 -9.73
CA ALA A 34 -13.50 6.54 -10.36
C ALA A 34 -14.11 7.94 -10.60
N PRO A 35 -13.36 9.05 -10.60
CA PRO A 35 -11.91 9.16 -10.66
C PRO A 35 -11.23 9.42 -9.32
N THR A 36 -9.95 9.07 -9.28
CA THR A 36 -9.18 8.84 -8.07
C THR A 36 -8.09 9.90 -7.98
N SER A 37 -8.53 11.12 -7.62
CA SER A 37 -7.82 12.40 -7.60
C SER A 37 -6.32 12.38 -7.96
N VAL A 38 -5.96 13.14 -8.99
CA VAL A 38 -4.56 13.34 -9.39
C VAL A 38 -4.02 14.59 -8.73
N PHE A 39 -2.89 14.47 -8.04
CA PHE A 39 -2.21 15.56 -7.36
C PHE A 39 -0.77 15.69 -7.86
N PRO A 40 -0.25 16.93 -7.98
CA PRO A 40 1.17 17.13 -8.25
C PRO A 40 2.00 16.71 -7.02
N GLY A 41 3.17 16.14 -7.25
CA GLY A 41 4.12 15.82 -6.18
C GLY A 41 3.82 14.51 -5.44
N PRO A 42 4.51 14.27 -4.30
CA PRO A 42 4.32 13.10 -3.44
C PRO A 42 2.92 13.08 -2.81
N PRO A 43 2.37 11.89 -2.49
CA PRO A 43 1.09 11.78 -1.82
C PRO A 43 1.16 12.25 -0.36
N GLU A 44 0.06 12.80 0.14
CA GLU A 44 -0.18 12.93 1.57
C GLU A 44 -0.73 11.60 2.11
N ILE A 45 0.04 10.94 2.97
CA ILE A 45 -0.31 9.64 3.56
C ILE A 45 -0.70 9.88 5.03
N PRO A 46 -2.00 9.83 5.38
CA PRO A 46 -2.45 10.07 6.74
C PRO A 46 -1.99 8.95 7.67
N PRO A 47 -1.89 9.21 8.98
CA PRO A 47 -1.66 8.17 9.97
C PRO A 47 -2.75 7.10 9.96
N ALA A 48 -2.38 5.85 10.21
CA ALA A 48 -3.31 4.76 10.45
C ALA A 48 -3.01 4.15 11.82
N SER A 49 -3.90 4.34 12.79
CA SER A 49 -3.63 3.93 14.18
C SER A 49 -3.99 2.46 14.43
N LEU A 50 -3.12 1.75 15.17
CA LEU A 50 -3.43 0.43 15.74
C LEU A 50 -4.23 0.50 17.05
N ALA A 51 -4.68 1.69 17.48
CA ALA A 51 -5.44 1.86 18.70
C ALA A 51 -6.73 1.02 18.68
N VAL A 52 -6.88 0.16 19.69
CA VAL A 52 -8.05 -0.69 19.88
C VAL A 52 -9.16 0.13 20.52
N GLN A 53 -10.37 0.04 20.00
CA GLN A 53 -11.50 0.86 20.44
C GLN A 53 -12.65 -0.02 20.95
N PRO A 54 -13.37 0.38 22.01
CA PRO A 54 -14.60 -0.30 22.40
C PRO A 54 -15.68 -0.22 21.30
N VAL A 55 -16.40 -1.30 21.10
CA VAL A 55 -17.64 -1.28 20.30
C VAL A 55 -18.64 -0.33 21.00
N GLY A 56 -19.17 0.63 20.26
CA GLY A 56 -20.06 1.67 20.81
C GLY A 56 -19.37 2.98 21.20
N GLY A 57 -18.04 3.05 21.06
CA GLY A 57 -17.25 4.24 21.32
C GLY A 57 -16.71 4.31 22.76
N GLY A 58 -15.83 5.27 22.99
CA GLY A 58 -15.07 5.42 24.24
C GLY A 58 -13.60 5.73 23.97
N ASP A 59 -12.81 5.72 25.03
CA ASP A 59 -11.36 5.89 24.91
C ASP A 59 -10.68 4.61 24.37
N ALA A 60 -9.54 4.80 23.71
CA ALA A 60 -8.72 3.69 23.24
C ALA A 60 -8.29 2.78 24.39
N VAL A 61 -8.33 1.48 24.17
CA VAL A 61 -7.87 0.48 25.14
C VAL A 61 -6.35 0.34 25.05
N PRO A 62 -5.60 0.55 26.16
CA PRO A 62 -4.16 0.35 26.17
C PRO A 62 -3.79 -1.11 25.95
N ILE A 63 -3.02 -1.39 24.89
CA ILE A 63 -2.53 -2.73 24.58
C ILE A 63 -1.03 -2.80 24.84
N GLY A 64 -0.63 -3.45 25.95
CA GLY A 64 0.78 -3.54 26.34
C GLY A 64 1.68 -4.23 25.30
N SER A 65 1.13 -5.13 24.48
CA SER A 65 1.89 -5.79 23.39
C SER A 65 2.20 -4.88 22.20
N LEU A 66 1.55 -3.72 22.09
CA LEU A 66 1.87 -2.68 21.10
C LEU A 66 2.98 -1.72 21.58
N ASN A 67 3.43 -1.83 22.83
CA ASN A 67 4.60 -1.11 23.30
C ASN A 67 5.87 -1.88 22.92
N ALA A 68 6.69 -1.29 22.05
CA ALA A 68 7.91 -1.90 21.53
C ALA A 68 8.96 -2.11 22.63
N SER A 69 9.01 -1.23 23.63
CA SER A 69 9.98 -1.31 24.74
C SER A 69 9.64 -2.35 25.80
N VAL A 70 8.40 -2.86 25.79
CA VAL A 70 7.93 -3.83 26.78
C VAL A 70 8.26 -5.25 26.33
N PHE A 71 8.93 -6.00 27.20
CA PHE A 71 9.00 -7.45 27.11
C PHE A 71 7.64 -8.05 27.49
N THR A 72 7.06 -8.90 26.63
CA THR A 72 5.78 -9.55 26.92
C THR A 72 5.64 -10.89 26.23
N ASP A 73 5.04 -11.87 26.93
CA ASP A 73 4.72 -13.18 26.36
C ASP A 73 3.52 -13.16 25.40
N LEU A 74 2.79 -12.04 25.33
CA LEU A 74 1.63 -11.84 24.44
C LEU A 74 2.02 -11.44 23.01
N ARG A 75 3.30 -11.17 22.74
CA ARG A 75 3.83 -10.85 21.40
C ARG A 75 4.87 -11.89 20.99
N ARG A 76 5.05 -12.04 19.66
CA ARG A 76 6.22 -12.72 19.07
C ARG A 76 6.84 -11.79 18.02
N PRO A 77 8.13 -11.44 18.11
CA PRO A 77 9.04 -11.75 19.22
C PRO A 77 8.63 -11.04 20.53
N GLN A 78 8.95 -11.65 21.68
CA GLN A 78 8.64 -11.08 23.00
C GLN A 78 9.47 -9.82 23.27
N ASP A 79 10.76 -9.86 22.94
CA ASP A 79 11.71 -8.75 23.05
C ASP A 79 11.98 -8.13 21.68
N LEU A 80 11.70 -6.83 21.52
CA LEU A 80 12.00 -6.08 20.30
C LEU A 80 13.28 -5.26 20.36
N SER A 81 14.06 -5.32 21.45
CA SER A 81 15.28 -4.52 21.64
C SER A 81 16.23 -4.54 20.43
N LYS A 82 16.46 -5.73 19.86
CA LYS A 82 17.30 -5.90 18.65
C LYS A 82 16.71 -5.25 17.39
N PHE A 83 15.39 -5.27 17.25
CA PHE A 83 14.70 -4.70 16.09
C PHE A 83 14.62 -3.18 16.19
N ILE A 84 14.44 -2.65 17.41
CA ILE A 84 14.50 -1.21 17.69
C ILE A 84 15.91 -0.70 17.38
N ALA A 85 16.95 -1.38 17.89
CA ALA A 85 18.34 -1.01 17.61
C ALA A 85 18.69 -1.05 16.12
N ALA A 86 18.06 -1.95 15.36
CA ALA A 86 18.22 -2.05 13.91
C ALA A 86 17.30 -1.10 13.11
N GLY A 87 16.36 -0.40 13.76
CA GLY A 87 15.35 0.43 13.09
C GLY A 87 14.32 -0.36 12.27
N THR A 88 14.23 -1.69 12.43
CA THR A 88 13.35 -2.55 11.62
C THR A 88 11.95 -2.72 12.20
N ILE A 89 11.79 -2.52 13.52
CA ILE A 89 10.49 -2.40 14.19
C ILE A 89 10.67 -1.32 15.26
N THR A 90 9.98 -0.20 15.08
CA THR A 90 10.04 0.97 15.99
C THR A 90 8.68 1.21 16.63
N GLN A 91 8.62 2.03 17.69
CA GLN A 91 7.35 2.43 18.28
C GLN A 91 6.50 3.22 17.28
N ASP A 92 7.11 4.12 16.50
CA ASP A 92 6.41 4.91 15.49
C ASP A 92 5.71 4.04 14.44
N MET A 93 6.31 2.91 14.06
CA MET A 93 5.68 1.93 13.16
C MET A 93 4.51 1.18 13.80
N LEU A 94 4.52 0.97 15.12
CA LEU A 94 3.40 0.33 15.83
C LEU A 94 2.28 1.33 16.10
N ASP A 95 2.60 2.58 16.39
CA ASP A 95 1.60 3.62 16.61
C ASP A 95 0.92 4.02 15.30
N ASP A 96 1.72 4.06 14.21
CA ASP A 96 1.28 4.37 12.87
C ASP A 96 2.06 3.57 11.81
N PRO A 97 1.53 2.42 11.33
CA PRO A 97 2.16 1.65 10.28
C PRO A 97 2.33 2.40 8.95
N ASN A 98 1.57 3.48 8.70
CA ASN A 98 1.78 4.30 7.50
C ASN A 98 3.09 5.11 7.55
N THR A 99 3.78 5.16 8.68
CA THR A 99 5.18 5.65 8.77
C THR A 99 6.08 4.92 7.79
N VAL A 100 5.92 3.60 7.63
CA VAL A 100 6.71 2.80 6.67
C VAL A 100 6.56 3.33 5.24
N LEU A 101 5.36 3.77 4.85
CA LEU A 101 5.09 4.31 3.52
C LEU A 101 5.71 5.70 3.35
N ARG A 102 5.59 6.55 4.38
CA ARG A 102 6.19 7.90 4.36
C ARG A 102 7.71 7.83 4.29
N ASP A 103 8.31 6.93 5.07
CA ASP A 103 9.74 6.66 5.05
C ASP A 103 10.16 6.14 3.67
N ALA A 104 9.36 5.29 3.02
CA ALA A 104 9.67 4.76 1.69
C ALA A 104 9.74 5.86 0.62
N ILE A 105 8.84 6.84 0.65
CA ILE A 105 8.79 7.93 -0.33
C ILE A 105 9.74 9.09 -0.04
N GLU A 106 10.32 9.15 1.17
CA GLU A 106 11.24 10.21 1.56
C GLU A 106 12.42 10.35 0.59
N GLY A 107 12.68 11.57 0.12
CA GLY A 107 13.78 11.88 -0.79
C GLY A 107 13.58 11.44 -2.24
N GLN A 108 12.44 10.82 -2.59
CA GLN A 108 12.12 10.51 -3.99
C GLN A 108 11.64 11.75 -4.74
N THR A 109 11.89 11.81 -6.05
CA THR A 109 11.31 12.83 -6.93
C THR A 109 10.00 12.32 -7.49
N ILE A 110 8.91 12.49 -6.75
CA ILE A 110 7.55 12.11 -7.19
C ILE A 110 6.94 13.28 -7.95
N LEU A 111 6.57 13.07 -9.21
CA LEU A 111 6.05 14.11 -10.10
C LEU A 111 4.55 14.32 -9.92
N GLU A 112 3.81 13.23 -9.78
CA GLU A 112 2.36 13.21 -9.60
C GLU A 112 1.95 11.91 -8.90
N ASN A 113 0.81 11.96 -8.22
CA ASN A 113 0.17 10.79 -7.65
C ASN A 113 -1.33 10.78 -7.93
N THR A 114 -1.89 9.57 -8.02
CA THR A 114 -3.31 9.29 -8.24
C THR A 114 -3.80 8.47 -7.06
N VAL A 115 -4.81 8.92 -6.32
CA VAL A 115 -5.25 8.27 -5.06
C VAL A 115 -6.68 7.78 -5.08
N PHE A 116 -6.91 6.57 -4.56
CA PHE A 116 -8.25 6.07 -4.24
C PHE A 116 -8.30 5.16 -3.04
N THR A 117 -9.49 5.11 -2.44
CA THR A 117 -9.84 4.17 -1.39
C THR A 117 -11.00 3.31 -1.83
N VAL A 118 -10.82 1.99 -1.85
CA VAL A 118 -11.92 1.03 -1.98
C VAL A 118 -12.39 0.61 -0.59
N SER A 119 -13.69 0.41 -0.43
CA SER A 119 -14.28 0.01 0.85
C SER A 119 -15.31 -1.10 0.67
N THR A 120 -15.43 -1.99 1.66
CA THR A 120 -16.58 -2.92 1.76
C THR A 120 -17.86 -2.23 2.23
N MET A 121 -17.76 -0.99 2.70
CA MET A 121 -18.88 -0.11 3.07
C MET A 121 -18.74 1.22 2.32
N PRO A 122 -18.80 1.20 0.98
CA PRO A 122 -18.59 2.41 0.20
C PRO A 122 -19.74 3.41 0.45
N PRO A 123 -19.45 4.73 0.47
CA PRO A 123 -20.50 5.72 0.63
C PRO A 123 -21.40 5.79 -0.62
N PRO A 124 -22.67 6.22 -0.46
CA PRO A 124 -23.53 6.53 -1.60
C PRO A 124 -22.86 7.50 -2.58
N PRO A 125 -23.12 7.40 -3.90
CA PRO A 125 -24.11 6.55 -4.54
C PRO A 125 -23.64 5.11 -4.78
N VAL A 126 -22.41 4.76 -4.40
CA VAL A 126 -21.91 3.39 -4.51
C VAL A 126 -22.61 2.52 -3.48
N PHE A 127 -23.05 1.33 -3.87
CA PHE A 127 -23.76 0.40 -3.01
C PHE A 127 -23.34 -1.04 -3.30
N GLY A 128 -23.55 -1.94 -2.34
CA GLY A 128 -22.99 -3.29 -2.36
C GLY A 128 -21.62 -3.33 -1.68
N GLY A 129 -20.86 -4.38 -1.97
CA GLY A 129 -19.65 -4.72 -1.21
C GLY A 129 -19.96 -5.59 0.00
N GLY A 130 -18.97 -5.78 0.87
CA GLY A 130 -19.12 -6.49 2.14
C GLY A 130 -17.99 -7.47 2.43
N THR A 131 -18.00 -7.99 3.65
CA THR A 131 -17.12 -9.06 4.12
C THR A 131 -17.94 -10.35 4.24
N ALA A 132 -17.27 -11.49 4.08
CA ALA A 132 -17.85 -12.81 4.30
C ALA A 132 -16.84 -13.64 5.09
N ASN A 133 -17.14 -13.88 6.36
CA ASN A 133 -16.27 -14.62 7.27
C ASN A 133 -16.55 -16.12 7.25
N ILE A 134 -15.54 -16.93 7.59
CA ILE A 134 -15.74 -18.33 7.96
C ILE A 134 -16.36 -18.47 9.35
N VAL A 135 -16.97 -19.63 9.61
CA VAL A 135 -17.65 -19.96 10.89
C VAL A 135 -16.78 -19.75 12.12
N PHE A 136 -15.47 -19.99 12.04
CA PHE A 136 -14.57 -19.78 13.17
C PHE A 136 -14.57 -18.32 13.62
N LEU A 137 -14.54 -17.36 12.70
CA LEU A 137 -14.47 -15.94 13.00
C LEU A 137 -15.80 -15.40 13.55
N GLU A 138 -16.92 -15.88 13.03
CA GLU A 138 -18.26 -15.56 13.51
C GLU A 138 -18.52 -16.09 14.93
N GLY A 139 -17.81 -17.14 15.34
CA GLY A 139 -17.93 -17.71 16.68
C GLY A 139 -19.27 -18.41 16.90
N ASN A 140 -19.86 -18.21 18.07
CA ASN A 140 -21.15 -18.80 18.42
C ASN A 140 -22.28 -17.82 18.05
N PRO A 141 -23.17 -18.11 17.09
CA PRO A 141 -24.23 -17.19 16.69
C PRO A 141 -25.29 -16.94 17.79
N ALA A 142 -25.37 -17.81 18.80
CA ALA A 142 -26.24 -17.61 19.96
C ALA A 142 -25.60 -16.71 21.04
N ALA A 143 -24.31 -16.38 20.90
CA ALA A 143 -23.60 -15.47 21.79
C ALA A 143 -23.17 -14.24 20.98
N THR A 144 -23.24 -13.04 21.57
CA THR A 144 -22.78 -11.81 20.92
C THR A 144 -21.25 -11.67 20.98
N THR A 145 -20.52 -12.78 20.86
CA THR A 145 -19.07 -12.89 21.08
C THR A 145 -18.42 -13.58 19.87
N PRO A 146 -18.18 -12.84 18.77
CA PRO A 146 -17.39 -13.36 17.66
C PRO A 146 -15.95 -13.60 18.10
N ASN A 147 -15.23 -14.49 17.41
CA ASN A 147 -13.80 -14.73 17.67
C ASN A 147 -12.89 -13.72 16.97
N ALA A 148 -13.30 -13.19 15.81
CA ALA A 148 -12.61 -12.14 15.05
C ALA A 148 -13.44 -11.73 13.81
N ASN A 149 -14.66 -11.20 14.03
CA ASN A 149 -15.55 -10.83 12.93
C ASN A 149 -14.98 -9.63 12.16
N ALA A 150 -14.59 -9.82 10.90
CA ALA A 150 -14.18 -8.71 10.04
C ALA A 150 -15.41 -7.95 9.55
N VAL A 151 -15.60 -6.72 10.06
CA VAL A 151 -16.81 -5.93 9.80
C VAL A 151 -16.63 -4.92 8.68
N GLN A 152 -15.40 -4.45 8.45
CA GLN A 152 -15.11 -3.44 7.44
C GLN A 152 -13.67 -3.55 6.96
N ILE A 153 -13.46 -3.26 5.69
CA ILE A 153 -12.14 -3.00 5.14
C ILE A 153 -12.15 -1.70 4.37
N ASN A 154 -11.06 -0.95 4.49
CA ASN A 154 -10.71 0.15 3.61
C ASN A 154 -9.30 -0.11 3.08
N ALA A 155 -9.09 0.05 1.78
CA ALA A 155 -7.77 -0.03 1.17
C ALA A 155 -7.51 1.18 0.30
N THR A 156 -6.49 1.96 0.66
CA THR A 156 -6.06 3.15 -0.06
C THR A 156 -4.82 2.85 -0.89
N PHE A 157 -4.84 3.32 -2.13
CA PHE A 157 -3.77 3.19 -3.10
C PHE A 157 -3.34 4.58 -3.54
N TRP A 158 -2.03 4.84 -3.52
CA TRP A 158 -1.42 6.00 -4.13
C TRP A 158 -0.53 5.52 -5.27
N ILE A 159 -0.95 5.75 -6.51
CA ILE A 159 -0.19 5.41 -7.72
C ILE A 159 0.67 6.61 -8.07
N GLU A 160 1.98 6.44 -7.99
CA GLU A 160 2.96 7.51 -8.08
C GLU A 160 3.76 7.40 -9.37
N LYS A 161 3.99 8.53 -10.02
CA LYS A 161 4.99 8.64 -11.09
C LYS A 161 6.28 9.20 -10.53
N VAL A 162 7.27 8.33 -10.41
CA VAL A 162 8.55 8.67 -9.78
C VAL A 162 9.60 8.87 -10.85
N GLN A 163 10.35 9.97 -10.76
CA GLN A 163 11.50 10.26 -11.59
C GLN A 163 12.78 9.68 -10.98
N TYR A 164 13.62 9.11 -11.84
CA TYR A 164 14.92 8.55 -11.49
C TYR A 164 16.01 9.09 -12.42
N GLU A 165 17.20 9.28 -11.85
CA GLU A 165 18.41 9.52 -12.63
C GLU A 165 19.09 8.17 -12.93
N LEU A 166 19.32 7.89 -14.22
CA LEU A 166 20.09 6.73 -14.67
C LEU A 166 21.42 7.15 -15.25
N LYS A 167 22.50 6.57 -14.73
CA LYS A 167 23.83 6.66 -15.32
C LYS A 167 23.96 5.61 -16.41
N VAL A 168 23.95 6.04 -17.66
CA VAL A 168 24.06 5.18 -18.84
C VAL A 168 25.53 5.12 -19.27
N PRO A 169 26.16 3.93 -19.31
CA PRO A 169 27.53 3.79 -19.78
C PRO A 169 27.62 3.95 -21.30
N ILE A 170 28.85 3.87 -21.83
CA ILE A 170 29.09 3.80 -23.27
C ILE A 170 28.27 2.66 -23.88
N PHE A 171 27.61 2.95 -24.99
CA PHE A 171 26.73 2.01 -25.69
C PHE A 171 27.03 2.04 -27.18
N LYS A 172 27.19 0.86 -27.79
CA LYS A 172 27.32 0.73 -29.24
C LYS A 172 26.02 0.25 -29.87
N ARG A 173 25.54 0.95 -30.88
CA ARG A 173 24.32 0.59 -31.59
C ARG A 173 24.44 -0.84 -32.12
N GLY A 174 23.43 -1.65 -31.83
CA GLY A 174 23.39 -3.07 -32.20
C GLY A 174 23.79 -4.02 -31.08
N GLN A 175 24.40 -3.54 -29.98
CA GLN A 175 24.61 -4.38 -28.80
C GLN A 175 23.28 -4.67 -28.07
N ALA A 176 23.29 -5.70 -27.22
CA ALA A 176 22.11 -6.09 -26.45
C ALA A 176 21.65 -4.96 -25.51
N PRO A 177 20.32 -4.84 -25.24
CA PRO A 177 19.80 -3.90 -24.26
C PRO A 177 20.41 -4.12 -22.88
N MET A 178 20.67 -3.03 -22.16
CA MET A 178 21.20 -3.07 -20.80
C MET A 178 20.05 -3.05 -19.79
N LYS A 179 20.26 -3.70 -18.64
CA LYS A 179 19.39 -3.56 -17.48
C LYS A 179 20.10 -2.68 -16.45
N ILE A 180 19.55 -1.51 -16.17
CA ILE A 180 20.16 -0.53 -15.27
C ILE A 180 19.16 -0.17 -14.17
N SER A 181 19.58 -0.29 -12.91
CA SER A 181 18.82 0.22 -11.76
C SER A 181 19.38 1.59 -11.36
N PRO A 182 18.53 2.55 -10.96
CA PRO A 182 19.01 3.80 -10.39
C PRO A 182 19.70 3.54 -9.06
N ALA A 183 20.51 4.50 -8.61
CA ALA A 183 21.02 4.47 -7.24
C ALA A 183 19.84 4.55 -6.28
N SER A 184 19.78 3.63 -5.31
CA SER A 184 18.72 3.63 -4.31
C SER A 184 19.22 4.23 -3.00
N PRO A 185 18.64 5.34 -2.51
CA PRO A 185 18.89 5.83 -1.17
C PRO A 185 18.45 4.77 -0.15
N ALA A 186 19.29 4.50 0.87
CA ALA A 186 18.94 3.65 2.01
C ALA A 186 18.36 2.26 1.68
N HIS A 187 18.82 1.62 0.58
CA HIS A 187 18.36 0.29 0.14
C HIS A 187 16.86 0.17 -0.17
N LYS A 188 16.19 1.29 -0.47
CA LYS A 188 14.78 1.27 -0.91
C LYS A 188 14.63 0.45 -2.21
N PRO A 189 13.47 -0.18 -2.45
CA PRO A 189 13.22 -0.85 -3.73
C PRO A 189 13.39 0.13 -4.89
N ALA A 190 14.15 -0.26 -5.91
CA ALA A 190 14.37 0.54 -7.12
C ALA A 190 13.98 -0.28 -8.36
N PRO A 191 13.26 0.31 -9.33
CA PRO A 191 12.92 -0.38 -10.56
C PRO A 191 14.17 -0.67 -11.39
N VAL A 192 14.09 -1.73 -12.19
CA VAL A 192 15.09 -2.00 -13.23
C VAL A 192 14.61 -1.35 -14.52
N PHE A 193 15.48 -0.66 -15.24
CA PHE A 193 15.17 -0.10 -16.55
C PHE A 193 15.85 -0.87 -17.68
N LEU A 194 15.10 -1.12 -18.76
CA LEU A 194 15.61 -1.68 -20.00
C LEU A 194 16.06 -0.55 -20.92
N VAL A 195 17.37 -0.42 -21.09
CA VAL A 195 18.05 0.67 -21.78
C VAL A 195 18.52 0.21 -23.16
N ARG A 196 17.96 0.81 -24.21
CA ARG A 196 18.33 0.55 -25.61
C ARG A 196 18.44 1.87 -26.39
N PRO A 197 19.55 2.60 -26.27
CA PRO A 197 19.77 3.84 -27.01
C PRO A 197 19.60 3.64 -28.54
N PRO A 198 18.98 4.58 -29.26
CA PRO A 198 18.80 4.48 -30.71
C PRO A 198 20.09 4.79 -31.49
N HIS A 199 21.10 5.36 -30.84
CA HIS A 199 22.41 5.72 -31.39
C HIS A 199 23.55 5.39 -30.40
N ASP A 200 24.80 5.53 -30.85
CA ASP A 200 25.99 5.31 -30.04
C ASP A 200 26.07 6.31 -28.88
N ILE A 201 26.27 5.82 -27.66
CA ILE A 201 26.64 6.64 -26.50
C ILE A 201 28.16 6.57 -26.38
N THR A 202 28.86 7.64 -26.77
CA THR A 202 30.34 7.67 -26.87
C THR A 202 31.04 8.02 -25.55
N ALA A 203 30.32 8.59 -24.59
CA ALA A 203 30.77 8.84 -23.22
C ALA A 203 29.59 8.60 -22.25
N PRO A 204 29.83 8.19 -20.99
CA PRO A 204 28.76 8.00 -20.02
C PRO A 204 27.89 9.27 -19.88
N LYS A 205 26.57 9.11 -19.85
CA LYS A 205 25.63 10.21 -19.65
C LYS A 205 24.56 9.87 -18.64
N THR A 206 24.08 10.89 -17.92
CA THR A 206 22.91 10.75 -17.04
C THR A 206 21.65 11.10 -17.84
N ILE A 207 20.60 10.30 -17.66
CA ILE A 207 19.27 10.57 -18.21
C ILE A 207 18.22 10.55 -17.09
N ASN A 208 17.13 11.28 -17.31
CA ASN A 208 15.95 11.23 -16.47
C ASN A 208 14.94 10.26 -17.07
N VAL A 209 14.47 9.33 -16.26
CA VAL A 209 13.43 8.36 -16.63
C VAL A 209 12.34 8.37 -15.57
N THR A 210 11.19 7.78 -15.88
CA THR A 210 10.10 7.63 -14.91
C THR A 210 9.64 6.20 -14.83
N SER A 211 9.19 5.79 -13.63
CA SER A 211 8.51 4.52 -13.40
C SER A 211 7.30 4.77 -12.50
N ILE A 212 6.33 3.86 -12.58
CA ILE A 212 5.24 3.81 -11.61
C ILE A 212 5.75 3.15 -10.32
N GLN A 213 5.31 3.67 -9.18
CA GLN A 213 5.38 3.06 -7.85
C GLN A 213 3.97 3.11 -7.25
N ILE A 214 3.65 2.22 -6.32
CA ILE A 214 2.36 2.23 -5.63
C ILE A 214 2.60 2.16 -4.12
N GLN A 215 2.06 3.10 -3.35
CA GLN A 215 1.86 2.91 -1.92
C GLN A 215 0.50 2.28 -1.69
N TYR A 216 0.45 1.31 -0.78
CA TYR A 216 -0.74 0.58 -0.40
C TYR A 216 -0.88 0.60 1.11
N SER A 217 -2.05 0.99 1.60
CA SER A 217 -2.44 0.87 3.01
C SER A 217 -3.84 0.27 3.11
N GLU A 218 -3.96 -0.86 3.78
CA GLU A 218 -5.22 -1.53 4.03
C GLU A 218 -5.48 -1.63 5.53
N VAL A 219 -6.68 -1.24 5.95
CA VAL A 219 -7.17 -1.34 7.32
C VAL A 219 -8.38 -2.26 7.33
N VAL A 220 -8.23 -3.40 7.99
CA VAL A 220 -9.32 -4.32 8.31
C VAL A 220 -9.74 -4.06 9.75
N LEU A 221 -11.03 -3.87 9.99
CA LEU A 221 -11.58 -3.77 11.34
C LEU A 221 -12.13 -5.14 11.76
N LEU A 222 -11.49 -5.76 12.74
CA LEU A 222 -11.96 -7.00 13.36
C LEU A 222 -12.67 -6.69 14.67
N VAL A 223 -13.81 -7.33 14.91
CA VAL A 223 -14.54 -7.28 16.17
C VAL A 223 -14.32 -8.59 16.92
N PHE A 224 -13.75 -8.50 18.11
CA PHE A 224 -13.53 -9.59 19.05
C PHE A 224 -13.60 -9.03 20.46
N ASP A 225 -14.29 -9.72 21.36
CA ASP A 225 -14.42 -9.34 22.78
C ASP A 225 -14.95 -7.91 23.01
N GLN A 226 -15.95 -7.49 22.22
CA GLN A 226 -16.52 -6.13 22.24
C GLN A 226 -15.50 -5.01 21.94
N LEU A 227 -14.37 -5.36 21.31
CA LEU A 227 -13.36 -4.42 20.87
C LEU A 227 -13.20 -4.46 19.35
N ILE A 228 -12.92 -3.29 18.78
CA ILE A 228 -12.56 -3.10 17.39
C ILE A 228 -11.03 -3.07 17.32
N TRP A 229 -10.47 -4.05 16.62
CA TRP A 229 -9.05 -4.26 16.41
C TRP A 229 -8.68 -3.88 14.97
N PRO A 230 -7.97 -2.75 14.76
CA PRO A 230 -7.44 -2.41 13.45
C PRO A 230 -6.29 -3.36 13.07
N HIS A 231 -6.44 -4.05 11.95
CA HIS A 231 -5.39 -4.84 11.32
C HIS A 231 -4.91 -4.08 10.08
N ILE A 232 -3.69 -3.57 10.15
CA ILE A 232 -3.14 -2.68 9.12
C ILE A 232 -2.06 -3.41 8.34
N SER A 233 -2.17 -3.38 7.01
CA SER A 233 -1.15 -3.89 6.09
C SER A 233 -0.69 -2.78 5.16
N VAL A 234 0.61 -2.58 5.06
CA VAL A 234 1.21 -1.54 4.22
C VAL A 234 2.26 -2.13 3.29
N SER A 235 2.39 -1.58 2.08
CA SER A 235 3.44 -1.97 1.14
C SER A 235 3.75 -0.88 0.13
N THR A 236 5.02 -0.75 -0.22
CA THR A 236 5.47 -0.05 -1.44
C THR A 236 5.67 -1.09 -2.55
N LEU A 237 5.07 -0.88 -3.71
CA LEU A 237 5.19 -1.76 -4.87
C LEU A 237 5.89 -1.04 -6.02
N ILE A 238 6.83 -1.74 -6.66
CA ILE A 238 7.52 -1.32 -7.88
C ILE A 238 7.33 -2.38 -8.97
N PRO A 239 7.58 -2.05 -10.26
CA PRO A 239 7.49 -3.02 -11.34
C PRO A 239 8.43 -4.21 -11.09
N SER A 240 7.89 -5.42 -11.21
CA SER A 240 8.66 -6.66 -11.08
C SER A 240 9.54 -6.94 -12.30
N GLY A 241 9.16 -6.40 -13.47
CA GLY A 241 9.90 -6.51 -14.72
C GLY A 241 10.62 -5.20 -15.08
N PRO A 242 11.61 -5.25 -15.99
CA PRO A 242 12.29 -4.05 -16.46
C PRO A 242 11.33 -3.07 -17.16
N VAL A 243 11.44 -1.78 -16.82
CA VAL A 243 10.70 -0.68 -17.46
C VAL A 243 11.47 -0.19 -18.68
N THR A 244 10.83 -0.22 -19.86
CA THR A 244 11.46 0.27 -21.09
C THR A 244 11.73 1.77 -21.03
N VAL A 245 12.96 2.18 -21.27
CA VAL A 245 13.32 3.59 -21.41
C VAL A 245 12.81 4.12 -22.75
N PRO A 246 11.96 5.16 -22.76
CA PRO A 246 11.38 5.67 -24.01
C PRO A 246 12.41 6.42 -24.85
N ASP A 247 12.25 6.38 -26.17
CA ASP A 247 13.22 6.99 -27.10
C ASP A 247 13.39 8.51 -26.90
N SER A 248 12.36 9.16 -26.37
CA SER A 248 12.30 10.61 -26.13
C SER A 248 13.34 11.13 -25.13
N VAL A 249 13.97 10.27 -24.33
CA VAL A 249 15.04 10.66 -23.39
C VAL A 249 16.41 10.77 -24.06
N TRP A 250 16.60 10.20 -25.25
CA TRP A 250 17.87 10.19 -25.97
C TRP A 250 18.05 11.40 -26.88
N LYS A 251 17.61 12.58 -26.43
CA LYS A 251 17.97 13.83 -27.11
C LYS A 251 19.49 14.04 -27.08
#